data_AF-A0A9D6CKN3-F1
#
_entry.id   AF-A0A9D6CKN3-F1
#
_cell.length_a   1.000
_cell.length_b   1.000
_cell.length_c   1.000
_cell.angle_alpha   90.00
_cell.angle_beta   90.00
_cell.angle_gamma   90.00
#
_symmetry.space_group_name_H-M   'P 1'
#
loop_
_entity.id
_entity.type
_entity.pdbx_description
1 polymer ?
#
loop_
_entity_poly.entity_id
_entity_poly.type
_entity_poly.pdbx_seq_one_letter_code
_entity_poly.pdbx_strand_id
1 'polypeptide(L)'
;MKKSKARADASEGGATGRAKVLCSACECERSARREVRAQEFSVRGEAVALEIPVLVCTTCGGIEVDPAFGDPAALALDAYRRKRGLLLPAEITRIREQWGLSQVALATLLGMSPATINRYELGALQQEKEDVLLRACENPSVVRGLLDHRGGLLSERQRALAEARLSGAGEGGGAGVRLRTYAEIPVEVSHRSGMRAFAFDRYSAVVAWLCGNAPLVTQTKLYKLLFYSDFLAYRSSGRSLTGVAYCRMPYGPVPVGFSVLRSALEEGEIVSVEEVTFQNGNTGEVFRVGPRGERAAAALEADDLVVLRLIRDTLGGLSSSAISDRSHEEAAWKETPPKAVIDYEHARALSIALPAAS
;
A
#
# COMPACT_ATOMS: atom_id res chain seq x y z
N MET A 1 -65.24 29.27 -1.74
CA MET A 1 -65.65 28.99 -0.35
C MET A 1 -65.60 27.49 -0.10
N LYS A 2 -64.82 27.05 0.90
CA LYS A 2 -64.92 25.78 1.69
C LYS A 2 -64.80 24.46 0.90
N LYS A 3 -64.21 23.35 1.37
CA LYS A 3 -63.33 22.93 2.47
C LYS A 3 -63.23 21.40 2.29
N SER A 4 -62.06 20.80 2.48
CA SER A 4 -61.85 19.43 3.05
C SER A 4 -62.37 18.22 2.22
N LYS A 5 -61.91 16.97 2.35
CA LYS A 5 -61.12 16.29 3.38
C LYS A 5 -60.58 14.95 2.81
N ALA A 6 -59.33 14.69 3.14
CA ALA A 6 -58.57 13.46 3.35
C ALA A 6 -59.19 12.04 3.25
N ARG A 7 -58.22 11.12 3.10
CA ARG A 7 -58.10 9.69 3.46
C ARG A 7 -58.41 8.70 2.34
N ALA A 8 -57.72 7.57 2.21
CA ALA A 8 -56.47 7.03 2.73
C ALA A 8 -56.40 5.65 2.06
N ASP A 9 -55.23 5.16 1.68
CA ASP A 9 -54.90 3.81 2.14
C ASP A 9 -53.41 3.60 2.17
N ALA A 10 -52.98 3.19 3.36
CA ALA A 10 -51.63 2.87 3.72
C ALA A 10 -51.39 1.40 3.43
N SER A 11 -50.32 1.09 2.70
CA SER A 11 -49.73 -0.24 2.71
C SER A 11 -48.59 -0.23 3.72
N GLU A 12 -48.88 -0.77 4.90
CA GLU A 12 -47.91 -1.16 5.92
C GLU A 12 -46.97 -2.26 5.38
N GLY A 13 -45.70 -2.18 5.76
CA GLY A 13 -44.76 -3.29 5.60
C GLY A 13 -43.31 -2.84 5.81
N GLY A 14 -42.73 -3.12 6.98
CA GLY A 14 -41.28 -3.04 7.16
C GLY A 14 -40.80 -2.82 8.59
N ALA A 15 -40.70 -3.92 9.35
CA ALA A 15 -39.83 -4.14 10.51
C ALA A 15 -39.25 -2.90 11.24
N THR A 16 -39.89 -2.48 12.32
CA THR A 16 -39.37 -1.48 13.27
C THR A 16 -38.26 -2.05 14.16
N GLY A 17 -37.07 -2.28 13.59
CA GLY A 17 -35.85 -2.33 14.37
C GLY A 17 -35.50 -0.91 14.81
N ARG A 18 -35.62 -0.58 16.11
CA ARG A 18 -35.20 0.74 16.61
C ARG A 18 -33.70 0.90 16.36
N ALA A 19 -33.33 1.72 15.37
CA ALA A 19 -31.95 2.07 15.13
C ALA A 19 -31.40 2.81 16.35
N LYS A 20 -30.10 2.72 16.60
CA LYS A 20 -29.44 3.48 17.66
C LYS A 20 -28.56 4.56 17.03
N VAL A 21 -28.47 5.71 17.69
CA VAL A 21 -27.62 6.83 17.28
C VAL A 21 -26.85 7.33 18.49
N LEU A 22 -25.57 7.65 18.30
CA LEU A 22 -24.82 8.48 19.25
C LEU A 22 -25.21 9.94 18.97
N CYS A 23 -26.11 10.49 19.77
CA CYS A 23 -26.66 11.82 19.50
C CYS A 23 -25.72 12.90 20.03
N SER A 24 -25.21 13.79 19.15
CA SER A 24 -24.34 14.90 19.54
C SER A 24 -25.00 15.87 20.52
N ALA A 25 -26.31 16.09 20.42
CA ALA A 25 -27.06 17.00 21.29
C ALA A 25 -27.37 16.41 22.69
N CYS A 26 -27.44 15.08 22.81
CA CYS A 26 -27.66 14.41 24.11
C CYS A 26 -26.38 13.84 24.72
N GLU A 27 -25.28 13.84 23.96
CA GLU A 27 -23.97 13.28 24.32
C GLU A 27 -24.02 11.80 24.77
N CYS A 28 -24.98 11.02 24.25
CA CYS A 28 -25.12 9.61 24.58
C CYS A 28 -25.92 8.83 23.53
N GLU A 29 -25.88 7.49 23.66
CA GLU A 29 -26.63 6.59 22.78
C GLU A 29 -28.14 6.70 23.03
N ARG A 30 -28.89 6.88 21.94
CA ARG A 30 -30.34 7.04 21.94
C ARG A 30 -30.98 6.17 20.87
N SER A 31 -32.25 5.83 21.09
CA SER A 31 -33.08 5.30 20.00
C SER A 31 -33.26 6.35 18.92
N ALA A 32 -33.24 5.92 17.67
CA ALA A 32 -33.33 6.75 16.49
C ALA A 32 -34.35 6.19 15.50
N ARG A 33 -34.96 7.11 14.76
CA ARG A 33 -35.72 6.79 13.54
C ARG A 33 -34.86 7.11 12.33
N ARG A 34 -34.90 6.26 11.31
CA ARG A 34 -34.25 6.51 10.02
C ARG A 34 -35.14 7.42 9.19
N GLU A 35 -34.59 8.50 8.67
CA GLU A 35 -35.22 9.40 7.70
C GLU A 35 -34.26 9.58 6.53
N VAL A 36 -34.78 9.99 5.36
CA VAL A 36 -33.95 10.41 4.23
C VAL A 36 -34.16 11.91 4.04
N ARG A 37 -33.08 12.67 3.93
CA ARG A 37 -33.12 14.12 3.71
C ARG A 37 -32.32 14.49 2.48
N ALA A 38 -32.95 15.25 1.59
CA ALA A 38 -32.27 15.85 0.47
C ALA A 38 -31.36 16.99 0.96
N GLN A 39 -30.09 16.96 0.57
CA GLN A 39 -29.13 18.03 0.80
C GLN A 39 -28.49 18.42 -0.53
N GLU A 40 -28.38 19.72 -0.77
CA GLU A 40 -27.69 20.27 -1.92
C GLU A 40 -26.24 20.63 -1.56
N PHE A 41 -25.32 20.23 -2.42
CA PHE A 41 -23.90 20.55 -2.34
C PHE A 41 -23.53 21.43 -3.53
N SER A 42 -22.71 22.45 -3.28
CA SER A 42 -22.15 23.30 -4.35
C SER A 42 -20.77 22.78 -4.75
N VAL A 43 -20.67 22.20 -5.95
CA VAL A 43 -19.41 21.71 -6.52
C VAL A 43 -19.09 22.55 -7.75
N ARG A 44 -17.99 23.32 -7.71
CA ARG A 44 -17.59 24.27 -8.77
C ARG A 44 -18.73 25.23 -9.20
N GLY A 45 -19.58 25.64 -8.26
CA GLY A 45 -20.70 26.55 -8.51
C GLY A 45 -21.96 25.88 -9.07
N GLU A 46 -21.99 24.56 -9.20
CA GLU A 46 -23.20 23.80 -9.55
C GLU A 46 -23.79 23.08 -8.34
N ALA A 47 -25.12 23.09 -8.27
CA ALA A 47 -25.85 22.32 -7.28
C ALA A 47 -25.88 20.83 -7.65
N VAL A 48 -25.54 19.99 -6.67
CA VAL A 48 -25.66 18.53 -6.69
C VAL A 48 -26.52 18.12 -5.49
N ALA A 49 -27.69 17.56 -5.75
CA ALA A 49 -28.59 17.09 -4.71
C ALA A 49 -28.32 15.60 -4.39
N LEU A 50 -28.18 15.29 -3.11
CA LEU A 50 -28.09 13.92 -2.60
C LEU A 50 -29.22 13.64 -1.61
N GLU A 51 -29.76 12.43 -1.69
CA GLU A 51 -30.65 11.89 -0.68
C GLU A 51 -29.81 11.19 0.41
N ILE A 52 -29.71 11.82 1.58
CA ILE A 52 -28.86 11.38 2.68
C ILE A 52 -29.73 10.70 3.75
N PRO A 53 -29.54 9.41 4.03
CA PRO A 53 -30.09 8.74 5.19
C PRO A 53 -29.52 9.36 6.47
N VAL A 54 -30.43 9.80 7.34
CA VAL A 54 -30.11 10.39 8.64
C VAL A 54 -30.80 9.61 9.76
N LEU A 55 -30.17 9.62 10.93
CA LEU A 55 -30.70 9.08 12.17
C LEU A 55 -31.20 10.23 13.02
N VAL A 56 -32.51 10.27 13.28
CA VAL A 56 -33.13 11.30 14.11
C VAL A 56 -33.40 10.74 15.50
N CYS A 57 -32.78 11.35 16.51
CA CYS A 57 -32.95 10.98 17.92
C CYS A 57 -34.43 11.11 18.33
N THR A 58 -35.00 10.05 18.91
CA THR A 58 -36.42 10.06 19.35
C THR A 58 -36.66 10.90 20.60
N THR A 59 -35.60 11.31 21.31
CA THR A 59 -35.70 12.06 22.58
C THR A 59 -35.57 13.56 22.38
N CYS A 60 -34.53 14.03 21.70
CA CYS A 60 -34.27 15.47 21.50
C CYS A 60 -34.48 15.96 20.06
N GLY A 61 -34.68 15.04 19.09
CA GLY A 61 -34.82 15.40 17.68
C GLY A 61 -33.51 15.74 16.95
N GLY A 62 -32.34 15.58 17.59
CA GLY A 62 -31.03 15.75 16.94
C GLY A 62 -30.86 14.80 15.74
N ILE A 63 -30.16 15.26 14.70
CA ILE A 63 -30.02 14.59 13.41
C ILE A 63 -28.55 14.30 13.16
N GLU A 64 -28.23 13.04 12.93
CA GLU A 64 -26.89 12.60 12.53
C GLU A 64 -26.97 11.91 11.18
N VAL A 65 -25.93 12.00 10.35
CA VAL A 65 -25.84 11.19 9.13
C VAL A 65 -25.71 9.72 9.53
N ASP A 66 -26.41 8.82 8.85
CA ASP A 66 -26.23 7.38 9.09
C ASP A 66 -24.78 6.99 8.76
N PRO A 67 -23.99 6.47 9.71
CA PRO A 67 -22.59 6.10 9.46
C PRO A 67 -22.40 5.11 8.30
N ALA A 68 -23.43 4.32 7.97
CA ALA A 68 -23.38 3.38 6.84
C ALA A 68 -23.47 4.07 5.46
N PHE A 69 -23.85 5.35 5.39
CA PHE A 69 -23.99 6.07 4.13
C PHE A 69 -22.64 6.49 3.53
N GLY A 70 -21.59 6.58 4.35
CA GLY A 70 -20.29 7.13 3.95
C GLY A 70 -20.27 8.66 3.99
N ASP A 71 -19.21 9.27 3.47
CA ASP A 71 -19.03 10.73 3.45
C ASP A 71 -19.91 11.38 2.37
N PRO A 72 -20.93 12.18 2.73
CA PRO A 72 -21.78 12.86 1.77
C PRO A 72 -21.02 13.80 0.84
N ALA A 73 -19.91 14.41 1.29
CA ALA A 73 -19.13 15.32 0.48
C ALA A 73 -18.39 14.57 -0.64
N ALA A 74 -17.79 13.41 -0.34
CA ALA A 74 -17.18 12.54 -1.34
C ALA A 74 -18.21 12.03 -2.36
N LEU A 75 -19.38 11.59 -1.90
CA LEU A 75 -20.48 11.16 -2.76
C LEU A 75 -21.00 12.28 -3.67
N ALA A 76 -20.99 13.53 -3.19
CA ALA A 76 -21.41 14.68 -3.98
C ALA A 76 -20.42 14.97 -5.12
N LEU A 77 -19.12 14.81 -4.87
CA LEU A 77 -18.09 14.90 -5.92
C LEU A 77 -18.26 13.80 -6.98
N ASP A 78 -18.59 12.58 -6.58
CA ASP A 78 -18.83 11.48 -7.52
C ASP A 78 -20.12 11.68 -8.33
N ALA A 79 -21.18 12.16 -7.70
CA ALA A 79 -22.40 12.55 -8.40
C ALA A 79 -22.12 13.69 -9.40
N TYR A 80 -21.30 14.68 -9.02
CA TYR A 80 -20.84 15.72 -9.94
C TYR A 80 -20.06 15.14 -11.13
N ARG A 81 -19.12 14.22 -10.88
CA ARG A 81 -18.34 13.55 -11.94
C ARG A 81 -19.25 12.86 -12.94
N ARG A 82 -20.22 12.06 -12.46
CA ARG A 82 -21.19 11.37 -13.32
C ARG A 82 -22.01 12.35 -14.16
N LYS A 83 -22.48 13.44 -13.55
CA LYS A 83 -23.24 14.49 -14.24
C LYS A 83 -22.41 15.16 -15.35
N ARG A 84 -21.12 15.39 -15.12
CA ARG A 84 -20.20 16.02 -16.07
C ARG A 84 -19.45 15.05 -16.99
N GLY A 85 -19.66 13.73 -16.84
CA GLY A 85 -18.96 12.72 -17.63
C GLY A 85 -17.47 12.57 -17.31
N LEU A 86 -17.05 13.00 -16.11
CA LEU A 86 -15.67 12.88 -15.63
C LEU A 86 -15.42 11.49 -15.04
N LEU A 87 -14.17 11.02 -15.12
CA LEU A 87 -13.73 9.75 -14.53
C LEU A 87 -13.89 9.72 -13.02
N LEU A 88 -14.43 8.62 -12.49
CA LEU A 88 -14.41 8.31 -11.07
C LEU A 88 -12.99 7.91 -10.61
N PRO A 89 -12.65 8.08 -9.33
CA PRO A 89 -11.33 7.72 -8.81
C PRO A 89 -10.93 6.27 -9.14
N ALA A 90 -11.86 5.33 -8.96
CA ALA A 90 -11.65 3.92 -9.29
C ALA A 90 -11.41 3.68 -10.80
N GLU A 91 -12.00 4.49 -11.68
CA GLU A 91 -11.77 4.39 -13.13
C GLU A 91 -10.37 4.88 -13.48
N ILE A 92 -9.89 5.96 -12.85
CA ILE A 92 -8.52 6.45 -13.01
C ILE A 92 -7.52 5.39 -12.56
N THR A 93 -7.73 4.78 -11.39
CA THR A 93 -6.93 3.66 -10.87
C THR A 93 -6.93 2.49 -11.85
N ARG A 94 -8.10 2.07 -12.35
CA ARG A 94 -8.22 0.99 -13.35
C ARG A 94 -7.44 1.29 -14.63
N ILE A 95 -7.56 2.51 -15.16
CA ILE A 95 -6.87 2.94 -16.38
C ILE A 95 -5.36 2.85 -16.20
N ARG A 96 -4.86 3.25 -15.04
CA ARG A 96 -3.44 3.16 -14.70
C ARG A 96 -2.98 1.71 -14.60
N GLU A 97 -3.72 0.90 -13.85
CA GLU A 97 -3.34 -0.46 -13.49
C GLU A 97 -3.43 -1.43 -14.64
N GLN A 98 -4.28 -1.18 -15.65
CA GLN A 98 -4.35 -2.03 -16.84
C GLN A 98 -2.99 -2.13 -17.55
N TRP A 99 -2.15 -1.09 -17.45
CA TRP A 99 -0.80 -1.05 -18.03
C TRP A 99 0.30 -1.42 -17.04
N GLY A 100 -0.03 -1.78 -15.80
CA GLY A 100 0.95 -2.06 -14.76
C GLY A 100 1.76 -0.83 -14.33
N LEU A 101 1.23 0.38 -14.55
CA LEU A 101 1.89 1.63 -14.19
C LEU A 101 1.63 1.98 -12.72
N SER A 102 2.65 2.48 -12.03
CA SER A 102 2.47 3.16 -10.74
C SER A 102 1.93 4.58 -10.92
N GLN A 103 1.42 5.21 -9.86
CA GLN A 103 0.96 6.62 -9.91
C GLN A 103 2.08 7.55 -10.38
N VAL A 104 3.30 7.31 -9.90
CA VAL A 104 4.52 8.03 -10.32
C VAL A 104 4.81 7.77 -11.80
N ALA A 105 4.74 6.52 -12.26
CA ALA A 105 5.02 6.19 -13.66
C ALA A 105 4.01 6.83 -14.62
N LEU A 106 2.71 6.73 -14.32
CA LEU A 106 1.67 7.37 -15.11
C LEU A 106 1.83 8.90 -15.11
N ALA A 107 2.10 9.51 -13.95
CA ALA A 107 2.36 10.95 -13.86
C ALA A 107 3.57 11.36 -14.72
N THR A 108 4.66 10.60 -14.65
CA THR A 108 5.88 10.84 -15.43
C THR A 108 5.62 10.75 -16.93
N LEU A 109 4.83 9.78 -17.39
CA LEU A 109 4.43 9.65 -18.80
C LEU A 109 3.54 10.81 -19.23
N LEU A 110 2.57 11.20 -18.41
CA LEU A 110 1.65 12.30 -18.71
C LEU A 110 2.27 13.70 -18.52
N GLY A 111 3.45 13.80 -17.92
CA GLY A 111 4.04 15.08 -17.56
C GLY A 111 3.32 15.83 -16.44
N MET A 112 2.68 15.08 -15.56
CA MET A 112 2.00 15.59 -14.38
C MET A 112 2.89 15.37 -13.13
N SER A 113 2.61 16.12 -12.07
CA SER A 113 3.17 15.80 -10.75
C SER A 113 2.53 14.51 -10.21
N PRO A 114 3.27 13.58 -9.59
CA PRO A 114 2.71 12.39 -8.93
C PRO A 114 1.60 12.72 -7.93
N ALA A 115 1.72 13.86 -7.23
CA ALA A 115 0.71 14.34 -6.29
C ALA A 115 -0.64 14.64 -6.97
N THR A 116 -0.65 14.91 -8.29
CA THR A 116 -1.87 15.17 -9.06
C THR A 116 -2.66 13.87 -9.28
N ILE A 117 -1.99 12.81 -9.75
CA ILE A 117 -2.60 11.49 -9.94
C ILE A 117 -3.10 10.95 -8.61
N ASN A 118 -2.28 11.01 -7.55
CA ASN A 118 -2.67 10.56 -6.22
C ASN A 118 -3.94 11.26 -5.72
N ARG A 119 -4.02 12.59 -5.86
CA ARG A 119 -5.22 13.36 -5.46
C ARG A 119 -6.49 12.87 -6.13
N TYR A 120 -6.41 12.53 -7.42
CA TYR A 120 -7.57 12.12 -8.22
C TYR A 120 -8.02 10.71 -7.87
N GLU A 121 -7.07 9.79 -7.66
CA GLU A 121 -7.35 8.44 -7.16
C GLU A 121 -7.91 8.46 -5.71
N LEU A 122 -7.61 9.50 -4.92
CA LEU A 122 -8.18 9.72 -3.58
C LEU A 122 -9.51 10.49 -3.57
N GLY A 123 -10.09 10.81 -4.74
CA GLY A 123 -11.41 11.44 -4.79
C GLY A 123 -11.43 12.95 -4.98
N ALA A 124 -10.29 13.62 -5.14
CA ALA A 124 -10.28 15.05 -5.49
C ALA A 124 -10.67 15.27 -6.97
N LEU A 125 -11.37 16.38 -7.22
CA LEU A 125 -11.94 16.65 -8.53
C LEU A 125 -10.87 17.08 -9.55
N GLN A 126 -10.77 16.35 -10.65
CA GLN A 126 -9.84 16.59 -11.75
C GLN A 126 -10.22 17.78 -12.63
N GLN A 127 -9.25 18.36 -13.32
CA GLN A 127 -9.53 19.33 -14.39
C GLN A 127 -9.94 18.59 -15.66
N GLU A 128 -10.77 19.20 -16.49
CA GLU A 128 -11.25 18.58 -17.75
C GLU A 128 -10.09 18.16 -18.67
N LYS A 129 -9.07 19.01 -18.79
CA LYS A 129 -7.86 18.70 -19.57
C LYS A 129 -7.12 17.45 -19.08
N GLU A 130 -7.10 17.22 -17.78
CA GLU A 130 -6.43 16.05 -17.18
C GLU A 130 -7.29 14.81 -17.29
N ASP A 131 -8.63 14.95 -17.21
CA ASP A 131 -9.57 13.86 -17.48
C ASP A 131 -9.40 13.30 -18.90
N VAL A 132 -9.29 14.19 -19.89
CA VAL A 132 -9.05 13.80 -21.29
C VAL A 132 -7.74 13.04 -21.45
N LEU A 133 -6.66 13.49 -20.80
CA LEU A 133 -5.36 12.81 -20.84
C LEU A 133 -5.40 11.43 -20.19
N LEU A 134 -6.06 11.33 -19.03
CA LEU A 134 -6.24 10.05 -18.33
C LEU A 134 -7.06 9.09 -19.19
N ARG A 135 -8.16 9.54 -19.77
CA ARG A 135 -9.00 8.73 -20.65
C ARG A 135 -8.26 8.29 -21.91
N ALA A 136 -7.41 9.15 -22.48
CA ALA A 136 -6.61 8.79 -23.65
C ALA A 136 -5.68 7.58 -23.36
N CYS A 137 -5.27 7.39 -22.11
CA CYS A 137 -4.51 6.21 -21.70
C CYS A 137 -5.31 4.90 -21.74
N GLU A 138 -6.63 4.89 -21.96
CA GLU A 138 -7.37 3.66 -22.28
C GLU A 138 -6.94 3.08 -23.64
N ASN A 139 -6.41 3.91 -24.54
CA ASN A 139 -5.98 3.49 -25.86
C ASN A 139 -4.52 2.98 -25.84
N PRO A 140 -4.27 1.72 -26.23
CA PRO A 140 -2.91 1.16 -26.29
C PRO A 140 -1.93 1.99 -27.13
N SER A 141 -2.42 2.60 -28.23
CA SER A 141 -1.57 3.39 -29.13
C SER A 141 -1.05 4.67 -28.48
N VAL A 142 -1.87 5.28 -27.62
CA VAL A 142 -1.48 6.47 -26.86
C VAL A 142 -0.39 6.11 -25.85
N VAL A 143 -0.60 5.03 -25.08
CA VAL A 143 0.38 4.59 -24.08
C VAL A 143 1.69 4.17 -24.73
N ARG A 144 1.64 3.52 -25.90
CA ARG A 144 2.84 3.22 -26.71
C ARG A 144 3.60 4.49 -27.08
N GLY A 145 2.91 5.49 -27.63
CA GLY A 145 3.53 6.78 -27.94
C GLY A 145 4.14 7.46 -26.70
N LEU A 146 3.46 7.41 -25.55
CA LEU A 146 3.99 7.95 -24.30
C LEU A 146 5.29 7.23 -23.86
N LEU A 147 5.35 5.90 -24.01
CA LEU A 147 6.56 5.12 -23.70
C LEU A 147 7.69 5.41 -24.69
N ASP A 148 7.39 5.58 -25.97
CA ASP A 148 8.39 5.91 -26.99
C ASP A 148 9.04 7.28 -26.70
N HIS A 149 8.24 8.26 -26.28
CA HIS A 149 8.73 9.63 -26.01
C HIS A 149 9.31 9.82 -24.60
N ARG A 150 8.72 9.20 -23.58
CA ARG A 150 9.00 9.46 -22.16
C ARG A 150 9.31 8.22 -21.34
N GLY A 151 9.27 7.04 -21.95
CA GLY A 151 9.55 5.77 -21.26
C GLY A 151 10.98 5.67 -20.72
N GLY A 152 11.93 6.41 -21.29
CA GLY A 152 13.29 6.54 -20.74
C GLY A 152 13.36 7.25 -19.37
N LEU A 153 12.28 7.94 -18.96
CA LEU A 153 12.16 8.54 -17.62
C LEU A 153 11.59 7.56 -16.59
N LEU A 154 11.10 6.40 -17.03
CA LEU A 154 10.64 5.34 -16.15
C LEU A 154 11.81 4.45 -15.74
N SER A 155 11.63 3.69 -14.65
CA SER A 155 12.53 2.57 -14.39
C SER A 155 12.39 1.52 -15.49
N GLU A 156 13.48 0.82 -15.78
CA GLU A 156 13.52 -0.24 -16.79
C GLU A 156 12.42 -1.28 -16.56
N ARG A 157 12.17 -1.65 -15.28
CA ARG A 157 11.05 -2.52 -14.89
C ARG A 157 9.68 -1.97 -15.27
N GLN A 158 9.37 -0.72 -14.90
CA GLN A 158 8.05 -0.14 -15.14
C GLN A 158 7.78 0.02 -16.63
N ARG A 159 8.80 0.39 -17.39
CA ARG A 159 8.74 0.43 -18.85
C ARG A 159 8.48 -0.95 -19.44
N ALA A 160 9.27 -1.95 -19.06
CA ALA A 160 9.13 -3.32 -19.56
C ALA A 160 7.76 -3.93 -19.24
N LEU A 161 7.20 -3.67 -18.05
CA LEU A 161 5.87 -4.12 -17.67
C LEU A 161 4.78 -3.50 -18.57
N ALA A 162 4.85 -2.18 -18.79
CA ALA A 162 3.91 -1.49 -19.67
C ALA A 162 4.01 -1.97 -21.12
N GLU A 163 5.22 -2.20 -21.63
CA GLU A 163 5.48 -2.76 -22.97
C GLU A 163 4.98 -4.21 -23.11
N ALA A 164 5.14 -5.03 -22.06
CA ALA A 164 4.62 -6.39 -22.02
C ALA A 164 3.08 -6.42 -22.08
N ARG A 165 2.41 -5.51 -21.35
CA ARG A 165 0.94 -5.40 -21.39
C ARG A 165 0.43 -4.84 -22.71
N LEU A 166 1.18 -3.95 -23.36
CA LEU A 166 0.87 -3.43 -24.70
C LEU A 166 1.04 -4.45 -25.83
N SER A 167 1.89 -5.46 -25.64
CA SER A 167 2.14 -6.51 -26.64
C SER A 167 1.20 -7.71 -26.48
N GLY A 168 0.30 -7.71 -25.49
CA GLY A 168 -0.61 -8.82 -25.24
C GLY A 168 0.07 -10.07 -24.64
N ALA A 169 1.35 -9.98 -24.27
CA ALA A 169 2.13 -11.07 -23.68
C ALA A 169 1.77 -11.38 -22.21
N GLY A 170 0.59 -10.95 -21.76
CA GLY A 170 0.12 -11.00 -20.38
C GLY A 170 -0.73 -12.22 -20.02
N GLU A 171 -0.91 -13.18 -20.92
CA GLU A 171 -1.60 -14.45 -20.61
C GLU A 171 -0.66 -15.64 -20.87
N GLY A 172 0.00 -16.11 -19.81
CA GLY A 172 0.65 -17.43 -19.81
C GLY A 172 2.01 -17.49 -19.11
N GLY A 173 2.06 -18.20 -17.97
CA GLY A 173 3.25 -18.96 -17.56
C GLY A 173 4.21 -18.28 -16.59
N GLY A 174 3.95 -18.46 -15.30
CA GLY A 174 4.71 -17.96 -14.13
C GLY A 174 6.16 -18.46 -13.92
N ALA A 175 6.91 -18.81 -14.96
CA ALA A 175 8.33 -19.18 -14.84
C ALA A 175 9.28 -18.20 -15.55
N GLY A 176 8.92 -17.70 -16.74
CA GLY A 176 9.78 -16.79 -17.53
C GLY A 176 9.80 -15.34 -17.01
N VAL A 177 8.68 -14.87 -16.46
CA VAL A 177 8.55 -13.52 -15.89
C VAL A 177 9.34 -13.39 -14.58
N ARG A 178 9.39 -14.45 -13.77
CA ARG A 178 10.17 -14.47 -12.51
C ARG A 178 11.66 -14.24 -12.75
N LEU A 179 12.25 -14.79 -13.82
CA LEU A 179 13.69 -14.69 -14.08
C LEU A 179 14.13 -13.28 -14.57
N ARG A 180 13.29 -12.57 -15.34
CA ARG A 180 13.58 -11.21 -15.82
C ARG A 180 13.33 -10.12 -14.78
N THR A 181 12.47 -10.37 -13.80
CA THR A 181 12.09 -9.39 -12.77
C THR A 181 13.23 -9.06 -11.79
N TYR A 182 14.22 -9.95 -11.63
CA TYR A 182 15.32 -9.79 -10.67
C TYR A 182 16.69 -9.49 -11.31
N ALA A 183 16.75 -9.03 -12.57
CA ALA A 183 18.02 -8.80 -13.27
C ALA A 183 18.98 -7.84 -12.53
N GLU A 184 18.45 -6.93 -11.72
CA GLU A 184 19.22 -6.00 -10.87
C GLU A 184 19.64 -6.61 -9.52
N ILE A 185 19.11 -7.78 -9.15
CA ILE A 185 19.38 -8.44 -7.87
C ILE A 185 20.52 -9.44 -8.05
N PRO A 186 21.64 -9.28 -7.33
CA PRO A 186 22.70 -10.27 -7.32
C PRO A 186 22.16 -11.64 -6.91
N VAL A 187 22.28 -12.63 -7.79
CA VAL A 187 21.88 -14.02 -7.52
C VAL A 187 23.08 -14.92 -7.25
N GLU A 188 24.31 -14.41 -7.38
CA GLU A 188 25.51 -15.18 -7.11
C GLU A 188 25.61 -15.61 -5.64
N VAL A 189 26.16 -16.80 -5.41
CA VAL A 189 26.59 -17.24 -4.09
C VAL A 189 27.93 -16.55 -3.79
N SER A 190 27.93 -15.56 -2.91
CA SER A 190 29.14 -14.79 -2.59
C SER A 190 29.06 -14.17 -1.20
N HIS A 191 30.15 -13.52 -0.77
CA HIS A 191 30.18 -12.67 0.42
C HIS A 191 29.18 -11.50 0.36
N ARG A 192 28.66 -11.14 -0.82
CA ARG A 192 27.65 -10.07 -0.98
C ARG A 192 26.21 -10.54 -0.81
N SER A 193 26.00 -11.86 -0.79
CA SER A 193 24.69 -12.51 -0.60
C SER A 193 24.67 -13.40 0.65
N GLY A 194 25.71 -13.32 1.48
CA GLY A 194 25.87 -14.16 2.67
C GLY A 194 25.93 -15.65 2.32
N MET A 195 26.67 -15.99 1.26
CA MET A 195 26.90 -17.38 0.81
C MET A 195 25.61 -18.17 0.54
N ARG A 196 24.56 -17.47 0.07
CA ARG A 196 23.29 -18.05 -0.38
C ARG A 196 22.83 -17.33 -1.65
N ALA A 197 22.47 -18.09 -2.67
CA ALA A 197 21.84 -17.50 -3.85
C ALA A 197 20.49 -16.89 -3.48
N PHE A 198 20.19 -15.71 -4.00
CA PHE A 198 18.91 -15.06 -3.77
C PHE A 198 17.76 -15.94 -4.26
N ALA A 199 16.78 -16.18 -3.38
CA ALA A 199 15.58 -16.93 -3.70
C ALA A 199 14.33 -16.14 -3.26
N PHE A 200 13.54 -15.69 -4.22
CA PHE A 200 12.39 -14.83 -3.93
C PHE A 200 11.34 -15.50 -3.03
N ASP A 201 11.13 -16.81 -3.16
CA ASP A 201 10.17 -17.52 -2.30
C ASP A 201 10.64 -17.52 -0.83
N ARG A 202 11.95 -17.68 -0.58
CA ARG A 202 12.53 -17.56 0.78
C ARG A 202 12.46 -16.12 1.29
N TYR A 203 12.80 -15.14 0.45
CA TYR A 203 12.67 -13.73 0.77
C TYR A 203 11.21 -13.37 1.15
N SER A 204 10.25 -13.83 0.37
CA SER A 204 8.81 -13.64 0.62
C SER A 204 8.36 -14.26 1.94
N ALA A 205 8.82 -15.47 2.23
CA ALA A 205 8.52 -16.15 3.50
C ALA A 205 9.05 -15.37 4.71
N VAL A 206 10.30 -14.90 4.65
CA VAL A 206 10.92 -14.10 5.71
C VAL A 206 10.20 -12.75 5.89
N VAL A 207 9.91 -12.04 4.79
CA VAL A 207 9.18 -10.77 4.81
C VAL A 207 7.79 -10.95 5.44
N ALA A 208 7.03 -11.94 4.96
CA ALA A 208 5.70 -12.21 5.48
C ALA A 208 5.75 -12.55 6.97
N TRP A 209 6.73 -13.35 7.41
CA TRP A 209 6.89 -13.66 8.82
C TRP A 209 7.17 -12.41 9.66
N LEU A 210 8.08 -11.53 9.22
CA LEU A 210 8.39 -10.28 9.93
C LEU A 210 7.17 -9.35 10.00
N CYS A 211 6.44 -9.16 8.89
CA CYS A 211 5.23 -8.35 8.85
C CYS A 211 4.10 -8.90 9.74
N GLY A 212 4.03 -10.22 9.91
CA GLY A 212 3.01 -10.87 10.74
C GLY A 212 3.34 -10.88 12.24
N ASN A 213 4.61 -10.72 12.60
CA ASN A 213 5.08 -10.94 13.97
C ASN A 213 5.74 -9.72 14.63
N ALA A 214 6.03 -8.64 13.88
CA ALA A 214 6.52 -7.39 14.44
C ALA A 214 5.44 -6.28 14.37
N PRO A 215 5.36 -5.39 15.38
CA PRO A 215 4.38 -4.30 15.37
C PRO A 215 4.78 -3.18 14.40
N LEU A 216 3.79 -2.64 13.68
CA LEU A 216 3.92 -1.44 12.83
C LEU A 216 5.13 -1.49 11.90
N VAL A 217 5.18 -2.50 11.03
CA VAL A 217 6.27 -2.71 10.07
C VAL A 217 6.17 -1.72 8.93
N THR A 218 6.84 -0.58 9.06
CA THR A 218 7.03 0.38 7.96
C THR A 218 8.08 -0.12 6.95
N GLN A 219 8.16 0.50 5.77
CA GLN A 219 9.20 0.16 4.79
C GLN A 219 10.63 0.24 5.39
N THR A 220 10.94 1.33 6.08
CA THR A 220 12.25 1.52 6.72
C THR A 220 12.53 0.41 7.71
N LYS A 221 11.55 0.09 8.57
CA LYS A 221 11.68 -0.94 9.59
C LYS A 221 11.86 -2.33 8.97
N LEU A 222 11.07 -2.66 7.95
CA LEU A 222 11.18 -3.93 7.22
C LEU A 222 12.60 -4.15 6.70
N TYR A 223 13.18 -3.16 6.03
CA TYR A 223 14.52 -3.29 5.46
C TYR A 223 15.61 -3.47 6.51
N LYS A 224 15.46 -2.86 7.69
CA LYS A 224 16.40 -3.09 8.80
C LYS A 224 16.21 -4.46 9.43
N LEU A 225 14.97 -4.88 9.68
CA LEU A 225 14.70 -6.21 10.21
C LEU A 225 15.24 -7.31 9.27
N LEU A 226 15.06 -7.14 7.95
CA LEU A 226 15.64 -8.04 6.94
C LEU A 226 17.16 -8.07 7.00
N PHE A 227 17.81 -6.90 6.98
CA PHE A 227 19.27 -6.78 7.09
C PHE A 227 19.81 -7.51 8.31
N TYR A 228 19.24 -7.25 9.50
CA TYR A 228 19.66 -7.90 10.73
C TYR A 228 19.39 -9.40 10.74
N SER A 229 18.27 -9.85 10.16
CA SER A 229 17.94 -11.27 10.07
C SER A 229 18.94 -12.03 9.19
N ASP A 230 19.26 -11.48 8.02
CA ASP A 230 20.23 -12.08 7.10
C ASP A 230 21.66 -12.08 7.68
N PHE A 231 22.10 -10.96 8.26
CA PHE A 231 23.44 -10.85 8.84
C PHE A 231 23.61 -11.70 10.09
N LEU A 232 22.59 -11.80 10.94
CA LEU A 232 22.62 -12.68 12.11
C LEU A 232 22.67 -14.15 11.69
N ALA A 233 21.85 -14.57 10.72
CA ALA A 233 21.91 -15.93 10.20
C ALA A 233 23.27 -16.26 9.59
N TYR A 234 23.86 -15.32 8.83
CA TYR A 234 25.20 -15.48 8.26
C TYR A 234 26.27 -15.60 9.35
N ARG A 235 26.23 -14.73 10.38
CA ARG A 235 27.15 -14.80 11.51
C ARG A 235 27.08 -16.15 12.23
N SER A 236 25.89 -16.70 12.39
CA SER A 236 25.65 -17.90 13.19
C SER A 236 25.90 -19.21 12.43
N SER A 237 25.66 -19.23 11.12
CA SER A 237 25.68 -20.48 10.33
C SER A 237 26.56 -20.42 9.08
N GLY A 238 27.17 -19.28 8.79
CA GLY A 238 27.89 -19.03 7.54
C GLY A 238 26.98 -18.83 6.32
N ARG A 239 25.65 -18.75 6.50
CA ARG A 239 24.68 -18.52 5.41
C ARG A 239 23.58 -17.54 5.83
N SER A 240 23.28 -16.55 4.99
CA SER A 240 22.14 -15.62 5.17
C SER A 240 20.80 -16.36 5.03
N LEU A 241 19.67 -15.80 5.44
CA LEU A 241 18.34 -16.42 5.30
C LEU A 241 17.83 -16.40 3.85
N THR A 242 17.95 -15.25 3.19
CA THR A 242 17.26 -14.95 1.92
C THR A 242 18.18 -14.92 0.71
N GLY A 243 19.49 -14.70 0.92
CA GLY A 243 20.45 -14.47 -0.16
C GLY A 243 20.40 -13.08 -0.78
N VAL A 244 19.60 -12.14 -0.24
CA VAL A 244 19.51 -10.78 -0.80
C VAL A 244 20.77 -9.97 -0.44
N ALA A 245 21.28 -9.21 -1.41
CA ALA A 245 22.34 -8.25 -1.18
C ALA A 245 21.77 -6.94 -0.60
N TYR A 246 22.59 -6.18 0.14
CA TYR A 246 22.20 -4.90 0.73
C TYR A 246 23.14 -3.78 0.28
N CYS A 247 22.65 -2.55 0.15
CA CYS A 247 23.45 -1.38 -0.18
C CYS A 247 23.35 -0.26 0.87
N ARG A 248 24.38 0.59 0.92
CA ARG A 248 24.45 1.73 1.82
C ARG A 248 23.68 2.96 1.30
N MET A 249 22.41 3.12 1.65
CA MET A 249 21.56 4.31 1.38
C MET A 249 21.41 5.32 2.54
N PRO A 250 21.14 6.62 2.36
CA PRO A 250 21.14 7.60 3.47
C PRO A 250 20.42 7.21 4.79
N TYR A 251 19.34 6.42 4.71
CA TYR A 251 18.55 5.95 5.86
C TYR A 251 18.85 4.49 6.28
N GLY A 252 20.09 4.02 6.07
CA GLY A 252 20.57 2.71 6.55
C GLY A 252 20.51 1.61 5.46
N PRO A 253 20.85 0.35 5.79
CA PRO A 253 20.97 -0.72 4.81
C PRO A 253 19.62 -1.03 4.16
N VAL A 254 19.63 -1.22 2.84
CA VAL A 254 18.43 -1.47 2.03
C VAL A 254 18.73 -2.62 1.07
N PRO A 255 17.78 -3.55 0.85
CA PRO A 255 17.95 -4.58 -0.17
C PRO A 255 18.27 -4.01 -1.55
N VAL A 256 19.22 -4.62 -2.26
CA VAL A 256 19.45 -4.30 -3.67
C VAL A 256 18.18 -4.68 -4.46
N GLY A 257 17.71 -3.77 -5.31
CA GLY A 257 16.43 -3.94 -6.01
C GLY A 257 15.20 -3.78 -5.10
N PHE A 258 15.28 -3.04 -3.98
CA PHE A 258 14.16 -2.88 -3.03
C PHE A 258 12.83 -2.45 -3.66
N SER A 259 12.85 -1.60 -4.68
CA SER A 259 11.65 -1.17 -5.42
C SER A 259 11.00 -2.34 -6.15
N VAL A 260 11.83 -3.15 -6.82
CA VAL A 260 11.43 -4.37 -7.51
C VAL A 260 10.89 -5.40 -6.52
N LEU A 261 11.60 -5.62 -5.42
CA LEU A 261 11.20 -6.57 -4.39
C LEU A 261 9.86 -6.18 -3.76
N ARG A 262 9.68 -4.89 -3.44
CA ARG A 262 8.42 -4.36 -2.89
C ARG A 262 7.25 -4.64 -3.83
N SER A 263 7.35 -4.22 -5.09
CA SER A 263 6.27 -4.43 -6.06
C SER A 263 5.95 -5.92 -6.26
N ALA A 264 6.97 -6.80 -6.29
CA ALA A 264 6.75 -8.23 -6.44
C ALA A 264 6.04 -8.87 -5.23
N LEU A 265 6.28 -8.36 -4.01
CA LEU A 265 5.60 -8.82 -2.81
C LEU A 265 4.12 -8.41 -2.81
N GLU A 266 3.82 -7.18 -3.23
CA GLU A 266 2.45 -6.64 -3.32
C GLU A 266 1.65 -7.34 -4.44
N GLU A 267 2.20 -7.41 -5.66
CA GLU A 267 1.60 -8.11 -6.80
C GLU A 267 1.38 -9.61 -6.50
N GLY A 268 2.29 -10.20 -5.74
CA GLY A 268 2.23 -11.59 -5.30
C GLY A 268 1.30 -11.85 -4.12
N GLU A 269 0.60 -10.83 -3.62
CA GLU A 269 -0.28 -10.91 -2.43
C GLU A 269 0.44 -11.48 -1.19
N ILE A 270 1.76 -11.32 -1.13
CA ILE A 270 2.60 -11.73 0.01
C ILE A 270 2.40 -10.73 1.16
N VAL A 271 2.30 -9.45 0.81
CA VAL A 271 2.03 -8.35 1.74
C VAL A 271 0.91 -7.47 1.19
N SER A 272 0.17 -6.83 2.08
CA SER A 272 -0.65 -5.66 1.76
C SER A 272 -0.05 -4.43 2.43
N VAL A 273 -0.26 -3.26 1.83
CA VAL A 273 0.21 -1.99 2.38
C VAL A 273 -0.99 -1.20 2.85
N GLU A 274 -1.01 -0.88 4.14
CA GLU A 274 -2.03 -0.05 4.77
C GLU A 274 -1.46 1.31 5.10
N GLU A 275 -2.24 2.35 4.85
CA GLU A 275 -1.93 3.69 5.30
C GLU A 275 -2.36 3.85 6.77
N VAL A 276 -1.44 4.33 7.62
CA VAL A 276 -1.70 4.57 9.04
C VAL A 276 -1.27 5.98 9.43
N THR A 277 -2.06 6.61 10.30
CA THR A 277 -1.69 7.87 10.94
C THR A 277 -0.96 7.58 12.25
N PHE A 278 0.29 8.02 12.34
CA PHE A 278 1.10 7.89 13.55
C PHE A 278 0.70 8.95 14.60
N GLN A 279 1.12 8.73 15.84
CA GLN A 279 0.80 9.61 16.98
C GLN A 279 1.28 11.07 16.81
N ASN A 280 2.28 11.29 15.96
CA ASN A 280 2.77 12.62 15.61
C ASN A 280 1.95 13.33 14.53
N GLY A 281 0.83 12.74 14.09
CA GLY A 281 -0.05 13.26 13.04
C GLY A 281 0.46 12.99 11.62
N ASN A 282 1.65 12.39 11.46
CA ASN A 282 2.15 12.02 10.15
C ASN A 282 1.49 10.73 9.69
N THR A 283 1.16 10.68 8.41
CA THR A 283 0.68 9.47 7.75
C THR A 283 1.86 8.68 7.15
N GLY A 284 1.80 7.36 7.19
CA GLY A 284 2.73 6.53 6.44
C GLY A 284 2.26 5.10 6.25
N GLU A 285 3.07 4.33 5.53
CA GLU A 285 2.72 2.99 5.08
C GLU A 285 3.20 1.91 6.08
N VAL A 286 2.31 0.98 6.39
CA VAL A 286 2.60 -0.23 7.17
C VAL A 286 2.30 -1.46 6.33
N PHE A 287 3.26 -2.37 6.30
CA PHE A 287 3.16 -3.66 5.63
C PHE A 287 2.46 -4.65 6.56
N ARG A 288 1.38 -5.24 6.07
CA ARG A 288 0.68 -6.38 6.66
C ARG A 288 0.92 -7.63 5.83
N VAL A 289 0.68 -8.78 6.44
CA VAL A 289 0.74 -10.06 5.73
C VAL A 289 -0.47 -10.17 4.81
N GLY A 290 -0.22 -10.46 3.54
CA GLY A 290 -1.27 -10.74 2.57
C GLY A 290 -1.70 -12.22 2.58
N PRO A 291 -2.78 -12.58 1.87
CA PRO A 291 -3.33 -13.94 1.87
C PRO A 291 -2.34 -15.04 1.47
N ARG A 292 -1.38 -14.75 0.58
CA ARG A 292 -0.34 -15.71 0.19
C ARG A 292 0.88 -15.66 1.12
N GLY A 293 1.05 -14.55 1.83
CA GLY A 293 2.14 -14.36 2.79
C GLY A 293 2.07 -15.34 3.96
N GLU A 294 0.88 -15.59 4.51
CA GLU A 294 0.71 -16.55 5.61
C GLU A 294 1.19 -17.95 5.24
N ARG A 295 0.85 -18.40 4.02
CA ARG A 295 1.30 -19.70 3.49
C ARG A 295 2.81 -19.72 3.25
N ALA A 296 3.37 -18.63 2.74
CA ALA A 296 4.82 -18.52 2.53
C ALA A 296 5.58 -18.58 3.86
N ALA A 297 5.12 -17.85 4.88
CA ALA A 297 5.74 -17.83 6.21
C ALA A 297 5.71 -19.21 6.89
N ALA A 298 4.68 -20.02 6.63
CA ALA A 298 4.58 -21.37 7.17
C ALA A 298 5.64 -22.36 6.63
N ALA A 299 6.32 -22.02 5.52
CA ALA A 299 7.39 -22.83 4.95
C ALA A 299 8.77 -22.62 5.62
N LEU A 300 8.87 -21.69 6.58
CA LEU A 300 10.13 -21.44 7.30
C LEU A 300 10.46 -22.58 8.27
N GLU A 301 11.74 -22.96 8.29
CA GLU A 301 12.22 -24.05 9.14
C GLU A 301 12.48 -23.59 10.58
N ALA A 302 12.61 -24.54 11.51
CA ALA A 302 12.84 -24.22 12.93
C ALA A 302 14.08 -23.34 13.15
N ASP A 303 15.16 -23.59 12.41
CA ASP A 303 16.40 -22.81 12.49
C ASP A 303 16.23 -21.38 11.96
N ASP A 304 15.46 -21.19 10.87
CA ASP A 304 15.12 -19.85 10.37
C ASP A 304 14.36 -19.06 11.46
N LEU A 305 13.43 -19.73 12.16
CA LEU A 305 12.60 -19.11 13.20
C LEU A 305 13.40 -18.71 14.44
N VAL A 306 14.49 -19.39 14.79
CA VAL A 306 15.35 -18.99 15.93
C VAL A 306 15.91 -17.58 15.70
N VAL A 307 16.44 -17.32 14.50
CA VAL A 307 16.98 -16.01 14.11
C VAL A 307 15.87 -14.96 14.09
N LEU A 308 14.77 -15.25 13.40
CA LEU A 308 13.68 -14.29 13.21
C LEU A 308 13.00 -13.89 14.52
N ARG A 309 12.82 -14.83 15.45
CA ARG A 309 12.29 -14.56 16.79
C ARG A 309 13.20 -13.63 17.57
N LEU A 310 14.51 -13.87 17.60
CA LEU A 310 15.44 -12.98 18.29
C LEU A 310 15.43 -11.56 17.68
N ILE A 311 15.39 -11.44 16.36
CA ILE A 311 15.30 -10.14 15.69
C ILE A 311 14.00 -9.42 16.04
N ARG A 312 12.87 -10.12 16.00
CA ARG A 312 11.56 -9.58 16.36
C ARG A 312 11.51 -9.14 17.82
N ASP A 313 12.09 -9.91 18.74
CA ASP A 313 12.13 -9.58 20.17
C ASP A 313 13.07 -8.40 20.46
N THR A 314 14.20 -8.32 19.76
CA THR A 314 15.23 -7.29 20.00
C THR A 314 14.93 -5.95 19.31
N LEU A 315 14.39 -5.99 18.09
CA LEU A 315 14.26 -4.83 17.21
C LEU A 315 12.81 -4.53 16.81
N GLY A 316 11.90 -5.51 16.95
CA GLY A 316 10.51 -5.38 16.52
C GLY A 316 9.74 -4.28 17.24
N GLY A 317 10.11 -3.91 18.47
CA GLY A 317 9.50 -2.80 19.21
C GLY A 317 9.99 -1.41 18.81
N LEU A 318 11.09 -1.30 18.06
CA LEU A 318 11.70 0.00 17.75
C LEU A 318 10.90 0.80 16.71
N SER A 319 10.97 2.12 16.79
CA SER A 319 10.47 3.02 15.75
C SER A 319 11.35 2.97 14.50
N SER A 320 10.84 3.47 13.36
CA SER A 320 11.61 3.59 12.11
C SER A 320 12.90 4.40 12.28
N SER A 321 12.87 5.46 13.11
CA SER A 321 14.06 6.26 13.41
C SER A 321 15.04 5.49 14.28
N ALA A 322 14.59 4.93 15.40
CA ALA A 322 15.46 4.23 16.34
C ALA A 322 16.19 3.03 15.71
N ILE A 323 15.50 2.25 14.84
CA ILE A 323 16.13 1.14 14.14
C ILE A 323 17.08 1.61 13.02
N SER A 324 16.80 2.77 12.41
CA SER A 324 17.71 3.40 11.45
C SER A 324 18.99 3.87 12.15
N ASP A 325 18.86 4.60 13.25
CA ASP A 325 19.98 5.09 14.05
C ASP A 325 20.86 3.92 14.52
N ARG A 326 20.23 2.86 15.03
CA ARG A 326 20.95 1.64 15.41
C ARG A 326 21.69 1.02 14.23
N SER A 327 21.05 0.92 13.06
CA SER A 327 21.70 0.36 11.87
C SER A 327 22.88 1.21 11.38
N HIS A 328 22.91 2.51 11.71
CA HIS A 328 24.04 3.39 11.38
C HIS A 328 25.24 3.17 12.28
N GLU A 329 25.05 2.55 13.44
CA GLU A 329 26.13 2.22 14.37
C GLU A 329 26.90 0.95 13.99
N GLU A 330 26.33 0.11 13.13
CA GLU A 330 26.97 -1.15 12.68
C GLU A 330 28.18 -0.89 11.78
N ALA A 331 29.20 -1.75 11.90
CA ALA A 331 30.39 -1.71 11.04
C ALA A 331 30.04 -1.76 9.54
N ALA A 332 29.06 -2.62 9.21
CA ALA A 332 28.47 -2.74 7.87
C ALA A 332 28.07 -1.38 7.26
N TRP A 333 27.56 -0.47 8.10
CA TRP A 333 27.14 0.86 7.67
C TRP A 333 28.28 1.84 7.55
N LYS A 334 29.13 1.88 8.59
CA LYS A 334 30.20 2.86 8.74
C LYS A 334 31.29 2.68 7.70
N GLU A 335 31.62 1.42 7.40
CA GLU A 335 32.78 1.04 6.60
C GLU A 335 32.48 0.87 5.11
N THR A 336 31.21 0.59 4.74
CA THR A 336 30.82 0.49 3.33
C THR A 336 30.72 1.88 2.69
N PRO A 337 31.23 2.13 1.47
CA PRO A 337 31.02 3.41 0.79
C PRO A 337 29.54 3.72 0.49
N PRO A 338 29.11 5.00 0.45
CA PRO A 338 27.74 5.34 0.07
C PRO A 338 27.33 4.74 -1.28
N LYS A 339 26.12 4.19 -1.35
CA LYS A 339 25.50 3.47 -2.48
C LYS A 339 26.22 2.17 -2.90
N ALA A 340 27.29 1.77 -2.22
CA ALA A 340 27.95 0.49 -2.49
C ALA A 340 27.22 -0.67 -1.83
N VAL A 341 27.45 -1.88 -2.36
CA VAL A 341 26.97 -3.13 -1.76
C VAL A 341 27.75 -3.42 -0.49
N ILE A 342 27.04 -3.81 0.56
CA ILE A 342 27.58 -4.16 1.87
C ILE A 342 28.06 -5.61 1.83
N ASP A 343 29.28 -5.83 2.31
CA ASP A 343 29.85 -7.17 2.49
C ASP A 343 29.26 -7.85 3.73
N TYR A 344 28.82 -9.11 3.62
CA TYR A 344 28.36 -9.88 4.77
C TYR A 344 29.47 -10.21 5.77
N GLU A 345 30.75 -10.06 5.42
CA GLU A 345 31.85 -10.22 6.37
C GLU A 345 31.74 -9.26 7.56
N HIS A 346 31.07 -8.11 7.40
CA HIS A 346 30.76 -7.22 8.53
C HIS A 346 29.84 -7.86 9.59
N ALA A 347 29.16 -8.97 9.29
CA ALA A 347 28.34 -9.70 10.25
C ALA A 347 29.16 -10.24 11.45
N ARG A 348 30.48 -10.43 11.30
CA ARG A 348 31.37 -10.82 12.41
C ARG A 348 31.34 -9.81 13.56
N ALA A 349 31.14 -8.54 13.23
CA ALA A 349 31.07 -7.41 14.16
C ALA A 349 29.64 -6.96 14.47
N LEU A 350 28.61 -7.73 14.05
CA LEU A 350 27.20 -7.36 14.26
C LEU A 350 26.92 -7.18 15.75
N SER A 351 26.19 -6.13 16.12
CA SER A 351 25.87 -5.84 17.54
C SER A 351 24.94 -6.88 18.19
N ILE A 352 24.32 -7.76 17.41
CA ILE A 352 23.38 -8.81 17.86
C ILE A 352 23.99 -10.19 17.63
N ALA A 353 23.89 -11.06 18.63
CA ALA A 353 24.33 -12.45 18.58
C ALA A 353 23.26 -13.39 19.13
N LEU A 354 23.19 -14.62 18.60
CA LEU A 354 22.42 -15.69 19.23
C LEU A 354 23.02 -16.03 20.61
N PRO A 355 22.20 -16.40 21.60
CA PRO A 355 22.70 -16.94 22.85
C PRO A 355 23.58 -18.17 22.59
N ALA A 356 24.62 -18.38 23.41
CA ALA A 356 25.36 -19.63 23.37
C ALA A 356 24.39 -20.80 23.67
N ALA A 357 24.50 -21.89 22.91
CA ALA A 357 23.75 -23.10 23.19
C ALA A 357 24.18 -23.62 24.58
N SER A 358 23.26 -23.55 25.54
CA SER A 358 23.40 -24.14 26.88
C SER A 358 23.40 -25.65 26.84
#